data_AF-A0A4S2A769-F1
#
_entry.id   AF-A0A4S2A769-F1
#
_cell.length_a   1.000
_cell.length_b   1.000
_cell.length_c   1.000
_cell.angle_alpha   90.00
_cell.angle_beta   90.00
_cell.angle_gamma   90.00
#
_symmetry.space_group_name_H-M   'P 1'
#
loop_
_entity.id
_entity.type
_entity.pdbx_description
1 polymer ?
#
loop_
_entity_poly.entity_id
_entity_poly.type
_entity_poly.pdbx_seq_one_letter_code
_entity_poly.pdbx_strand_id
1 'polypeptide(L)'
;MRSTFSLLPYINRSKTKADGTTAVLCRITIDGKQTVISTGIYCRPEDWNGRKNEIKSARENSRLREYLRITEEAYNEILKSQGVVSAEILKNHIA
;
A
#
# COMPACT_ATOMS: atom_id res chain seq x y z
N MET A 1 7.12 22.07 7.95
CA MET A 1 7.84 20.78 7.87
C MET A 1 7.23 20.00 6.72
N ARG A 2 7.98 19.69 5.66
CA ARG A 2 7.45 18.91 4.53
C ARG A 2 7.82 17.45 4.77
N SER A 3 6.91 16.69 5.38
CA SER A 3 7.13 15.26 5.62
C SER A 3 7.20 14.54 4.26
N THR A 4 8.17 13.63 4.12
CA THR A 4 8.29 12.83 2.88
C THR A 4 7.40 11.60 3.00
N PHE A 5 6.17 11.69 2.48
CA PHE A 5 5.20 10.60 2.42
C PHE A 5 5.25 9.89 1.05
N SER A 6 5.26 8.55 1.05
CA SER A 6 5.03 7.77 -0.16
C SER A 6 4.42 6.40 0.14
N LEU A 7 3.62 5.92 -0.81
CA LEU A 7 3.07 4.57 -0.85
C LEU A 7 3.67 3.83 -2.03
N LEU A 8 4.23 2.64 -1.77
CA LEU A 8 4.74 1.77 -2.81
C LEU A 8 4.07 0.39 -2.72
N PRO A 9 3.06 0.11 -3.54
CA PRO A 9 2.52 -1.23 -3.66
C PRO A 9 3.47 -2.13 -4.45
N TYR A 10 3.61 -3.39 -4.03
CA TYR A 10 4.45 -4.39 -4.68
C TYR A 10 4.00 -5.80 -4.33
N ILE A 11 4.51 -6.80 -5.04
CA ILE A 11 4.27 -8.22 -4.74
C ILE A 11 5.58 -8.92 -4.38
N ASN A 12 5.49 -10.03 -3.63
CA ASN A 12 6.60 -10.94 -3.47
C ASN A 12 6.45 -12.14 -4.42
N ARG A 13 7.13 -12.07 -5.58
CA ARG A 13 7.07 -13.14 -6.60
C ARG A 13 7.60 -14.50 -6.12
N SER A 14 8.41 -14.53 -5.07
CA SER A 14 8.91 -15.78 -4.50
C SER A 14 7.98 -16.39 -3.44
N LYS A 15 6.89 -15.71 -3.07
CA LYS A 15 5.92 -16.16 -2.07
C LYS A 15 4.52 -16.17 -2.67
N THR A 16 4.18 -17.28 -3.31
CA THR A 16 2.84 -17.55 -3.83
C THR A 16 2.10 -18.54 -2.92
N LYS A 17 0.78 -18.40 -2.87
CA LYS A 17 -0.13 -19.37 -2.25
C LYS A 17 -0.30 -20.59 -3.16
N ALA A 18 -0.90 -21.66 -2.61
CA ALA A 18 -1.23 -22.87 -3.35
C ALA A 18 -2.15 -22.62 -4.57
N ASP A 19 -2.96 -21.56 -4.53
CA ASP A 19 -3.83 -21.14 -5.64
C ASP A 19 -3.11 -20.34 -6.75
N GLY A 20 -1.79 -20.14 -6.62
CA GLY A 20 -0.96 -19.39 -7.57
C GLY A 20 -0.98 -17.88 -7.39
N THR A 21 -1.71 -17.35 -6.41
CA THR A 21 -1.74 -15.90 -6.14
C THR A 21 -0.66 -15.46 -5.14
N THR A 22 -0.29 -14.19 -5.18
CA THR A 22 0.54 -13.50 -4.17
C THR A 22 -0.23 -12.30 -3.63
N ALA A 23 0.01 -11.98 -2.36
CA ALA A 23 -0.49 -10.74 -1.78
C ALA A 23 0.20 -9.54 -2.45
N VAL A 24 -0.57 -8.48 -2.67
CA VAL A 24 -0.03 -7.14 -2.86
C VAL A 24 0.22 -6.55 -1.48
N LEU A 25 1.47 -6.16 -1.24
CA LEU A 25 1.91 -5.45 -0.06
C LEU A 25 2.02 -3.97 -0.39
N CYS A 26 1.90 -3.11 0.62
CA CYS A 26 2.18 -1.68 0.49
C CYS A 26 3.27 -1.30 1.48
N ARG A 27 4.36 -0.73 0.97
CA ARG A 27 5.39 -0.08 1.79
C ARG A 27 5.01 1.38 1.97
N ILE A 28 4.84 1.78 3.21
CA ILE A 28 4.60 3.17 3.63
C ILE A 28 5.94 3.75 4.04
N THR A 29 6.32 4.90 3.48
CA THR A 29 7.49 5.68 3.93
C THR A 29 7.03 7.04 4.42
N ILE A 30 7.40 7.41 5.64
CA ILE A 30 7.18 8.74 6.23
C ILE A 30 8.49 9.17 6.89
N ASP A 31 9.04 10.29 6.45
CA ASP A 31 10.29 10.87 6.99
C ASP A 31 11.46 9.88 7.01
N GLY A 32 11.61 9.13 5.91
CA GLY A 32 12.65 8.13 5.74
C GLY A 32 12.43 6.82 6.51
N LYS A 33 11.43 6.75 7.40
CA LYS A 33 11.07 5.52 8.12
C LYS A 33 10.04 4.71 7.34
N GLN A 34 10.24 3.40 7.29
CA GLN A 34 9.43 2.48 6.49
C GLN A 34 8.67 1.48 7.36
N THR A 35 7.43 1.19 6.97
CA THR A 35 6.67 0.03 7.47
C THR A 35 5.96 -0.65 6.30
N VAL A 36 5.59 -1.91 6.46
CA VAL A 36 4.92 -2.71 5.42
C VAL A 36 3.60 -3.21 5.95
N ILE A 37 2.55 -3.10 5.12
CA ILE A 37 1.21 -3.59 5.40
C ILE A 37 0.72 -4.46 4.23
N SER A 38 -0.06 -5.50 4.53
CA SER A 38 -0.75 -6.26 3.49
C SER A 38 -2.02 -5.53 3.09
N THR A 39 -2.28 -5.36 1.79
CA THR A 39 -3.48 -4.66 1.32
C THR A 39 -4.73 -5.54 1.32
N GLY A 40 -4.60 -6.84 1.64
CA GLY A 40 -5.67 -7.83 1.48
C GLY A 40 -6.04 -8.14 0.03
N ILE A 41 -5.33 -7.56 -0.95
CA ILE A 41 -5.53 -7.78 -2.38
C ILE A 41 -4.53 -8.83 -2.86
N TYR A 42 -5.00 -9.72 -3.73
CA TYR A 42 -4.21 -10.82 -4.27
C TYR A 42 -4.26 -10.80 -5.78
N CYS A 43 -3.14 -11.09 -6.42
CA CYS A 43 -3.07 -11.24 -7.87
C CYS A 43 -2.08 -12.34 -8.23
N ARG A 44 -2.14 -12.80 -9.48
CA ARG A 44 -1.09 -13.67 -10.00
C ARG A 44 0.16 -12.86 -10.33
N PRO A 45 1.38 -13.37 -10.11
CA PRO A 45 2.61 -12.66 -10.42
C PRO A 45 2.71 -12.14 -11.88
N GLU A 46 2.14 -12.87 -12.83
CA GLU A 46 2.07 -12.49 -14.25
C GLU A 46 1.13 -11.31 -14.54
N ASP A 47 0.13 -11.07 -13.68
CA ASP A 47 -0.81 -9.95 -13.82
C ASP A 47 -0.29 -8.65 -13.20
N TRP A 48 0.80 -8.70 -12.44
CA TRP A 48 1.38 -7.52 -11.79
C TRP A 48 2.33 -6.76 -12.73
N ASN A 49 2.02 -5.49 -12.97
CA ASN A 49 2.89 -4.55 -13.67
C ASN A 49 3.68 -3.70 -12.65
N GLY A 50 4.90 -4.12 -12.32
CA GLY A 50 5.75 -3.40 -11.35
C GLY A 50 6.28 -2.05 -11.81
N ARG A 51 6.17 -1.69 -13.10
CA ARG A 51 6.53 -0.34 -13.56
C ARG A 51 5.40 0.65 -13.32
N LYS A 52 4.15 0.19 -13.45
CA LYS A 52 2.96 1.00 -13.25
C LYS A 52 2.35 0.87 -11.85
N ASN A 53 2.79 -0.12 -11.08
CA ASN A 53 2.19 -0.48 -9.79
C ASN A 53 0.71 -0.87 -9.92
N GLU A 54 0.38 -1.62 -10.98
CA GLU A 54 -0.99 -1.98 -11.35
C GLU A 54 -1.18 -3.49 -11.50
N ILE A 55 -2.43 -3.92 -11.32
CA ILE A 55 -2.88 -5.28 -11.59
C ILE A 55 -3.61 -5.28 -12.92
N LYS A 56 -3.37 -6.28 -13.78
CA LYS A 56 -4.05 -6.41 -15.08
C LYS A 56 -5.58 -6.54 -14.94
N SER A 57 -6.04 -7.25 -13.91
CA SER A 57 -7.46 -7.37 -13.57
C SER A 57 -8.02 -6.01 -13.14
N ALA A 58 -9.00 -5.49 -13.90
CA ALA A 58 -9.65 -4.22 -13.60
C ALA A 58 -10.26 -4.17 -12.19
N ARG A 59 -10.90 -5.26 -11.75
CA ARG A 59 -11.52 -5.35 -10.42
C ARG A 59 -10.47 -5.19 -9.31
N GLU A 60 -9.40 -5.98 -9.35
CA GLU A 60 -8.37 -5.94 -8.31
C GLU A 60 -7.56 -4.63 -8.38
N ASN A 61 -7.35 -4.08 -9.58
CA ASN A 61 -6.68 -2.80 -9.75
C ASN A 61 -7.49 -1.64 -9.17
N SER A 62 -8.82 -1.64 -9.37
CA SER A 62 -9.70 -0.64 -8.75
C SER A 62 -9.68 -0.72 -7.24
N ARG A 63 -9.67 -1.94 -6.67
CA ARG A 63 -9.51 -2.14 -5.21
C ARG A 63 -8.16 -1.62 -4.71
N LEU A 64 -7.08 -1.83 -5.47
CA LEU A 64 -5.75 -1.34 -5.09
C LEU A 64 -5.69 0.19 -5.12
N ARG A 65 -6.23 0.82 -6.16
CA ARG A 65 -6.31 2.28 -6.25
C ARG A 65 -7.12 2.88 -5.11
N GLU A 66 -8.24 2.25 -4.76
CA GLU A 66 -9.07 2.69 -3.65
C GLU A 66 -8.35 2.56 -2.30
N TYR A 67 -7.65 1.44 -2.07
CA TYR A 67 -6.83 1.24 -0.88
C TYR A 67 -5.77 2.35 -0.74
N LEU A 68 -5.08 2.68 -1.83
CA LEU A 68 -4.05 3.74 -1.83
C LEU A 68 -4.67 5.12 -1.54
N ARG A 69 -5.82 5.42 -2.14
CA ARG A 69 -6.57 6.67 -1.90
C ARG A 69 -6.96 6.82 -0.44
N ILE A 70 -7.59 5.80 0.15
CA ILE A 70 -8.00 5.80 1.56
C ILE A 70 -6.79 5.96 2.49
N THR A 71 -5.66 5.29 2.16
CA THR A 71 -4.43 5.41 2.95
C THR A 71 -3.86 6.83 2.91
N GLU A 72 -3.89 7.47 1.75
CA GLU A 72 -3.46 8.87 1.59
C GLU A 72 -4.40 9.85 2.31
N GLU A 73 -5.71 9.60 2.29
CA GLU A 73 -6.69 10.39 3.03
C GLU A 73 -6.48 10.27 4.54
N ALA A 74 -6.29 9.06 5.06
CA ALA A 74 -5.97 8.83 6.47
C ALA A 74 -4.69 9.55 6.89
N TYR A 75 -3.63 9.52 6.05
CA TYR A 75 -2.42 10.30 6.31
C TYR A 75 -2.72 11.80 6.46
N ASN A 76 -3.49 12.38 5.53
CA ASN A 76 -3.84 13.80 5.55
C ASN A 76 -4.72 14.16 6.76
N GLU A 77 -5.66 13.30 7.13
CA GLU A 77 -6.55 13.49 8.28
C GLU A 77 -5.78 13.49 9.60
N ILE A 78 -4.90 12.51 9.80
CA ILE A 78 -4.06 12.43 11.01
C ILE A 78 -3.13 13.64 11.08
N LEU A 79 -2.51 14.03 9.95
CA LEU A 79 -1.62 15.19 9.93
C LEU A 79 -2.37 16.47 10.27
N LYS A 80 -3.58 16.64 9.75
CA LYS A 80 -4.41 17.82 10.04
C LYS A 80 -4.88 17.87 11.49
N SER A 81 -5.21 16.72 12.07
CA SER A 81 -5.75 16.64 13.44
C SER A 81 -4.69 16.66 14.53
N GLN A 82 -3.54 16.01 14.32
CA GLN A 82 -2.49 15.83 15.34
C GLN A 82 -1.24 16.66 15.07
N GLY A 83 -1.07 17.22 13.86
CA GLY A 83 0.12 17.97 13.45
C GLY A 83 1.36 17.10 13.16
N VAL A 84 1.30 15.80 13.43
CA VAL A 84 2.38 14.83 13.21
C VAL A 84 1.80 13.48 12.80
N VAL A 85 2.50 12.78 11.92
CA VAL A 85 2.18 11.40 11.51
C VAL A 85 3.49 10.61 11.43
N SER A 86 3.46 9.34 11.82
CA SER A 86 4.55 8.39 11.55
C SER A 86 4.04 7.21 10.75
N ALA A 87 4.94 6.46 10.12
CA ALA A 87 4.59 5.25 9.37
C ALA A 87 3.80 4.25 10.23
N GLU A 88 4.16 4.11 11.52
CA GLU A 88 3.47 3.19 12.43
C GLU A 88 2.11 3.72 12.89
N ILE A 89 1.98 5.04 13.13
CA ILE A 89 0.67 5.66 13.45
C ILE A 89 -0.30 5.45 12.29
N LEU A 90 0.13 5.72 11.06
CA LEU A 90 -0.70 5.54 9.88
C LEU A 90 -1.10 4.07 9.70
N LYS A 91 -0.13 3.15 9.82
CA LYS A 91 -0.39 1.72 9.74
C LYS A 91 -1.42 1.26 10.78
N ASN A 92 -1.32 1.70 12.02
CA ASN A 92 -2.26 1.33 13.08
C ASN A 92 -3.66 1.92 12.88
N HIS A 93 -3.78 3.03 12.14
CA HIS A 93 -5.07 3.64 11.84
C HIS A 93 -5.83 2.92 10.72
N ILE A 94 -5.11 2.28 9.79
CA ILE A 94 -5.70 1.61 8.61
C ILE A 94 -5.75 0.08 8.73
N ALA A 95 -5.11 -0.51 9.74
CA ALA A 95 -5.00 -1.95 9.96
C ALA A 95 -6.21 -2.54 10.69
#